data_AF-A0A936A663-F1
#
_entry.id   AF-A0A936A663-F1
#
_cell.length_a   1.000
_cell.length_b   1.000
_cell.length_c   1.000
_cell.angle_alpha   90.00
_cell.angle_beta   90.00
_cell.angle_gamma   90.00
#
_symmetry.space_group_name_H-M   'P 1'
#
loop_
_entity.id
_entity.type
_entity.pdbx_description
1 polymer ?
#
loop_
_entity_poly.entity_id
_entity_poly.type
_entity_poly.pdbx_seq_one_letter_code
_entity_poly.pdbx_strand_id
1 'polypeptide(L)'
;MVEIGGQVPGEDPGTGFRAFGEGLSVSSDGGKVSFWASWGTQTFQKTLLCPTDGNPDIVAYCNQLHPTGLVVNIPVNQGIFVHDAATGVTTRVARTGAEGIEDFVFWGFSGRPPGVGGGDEPGTELARWRSSAFAALSPIANGSAFVAFKAQRNGLDGLFLREGLSFQLQLQTIAQVNVTSGTAIDPMAPAGSLISSVGIEREGFRNGRVAVNLGMLYVDPMDPDTTVGWGGIYVAPVAVSLIFQDGFE
;
A
#
# COMPACT_ATOMS: atom_id res chain seq x y z
N MET A 1 -0.33 -21.00 12.24
CA MET A 1 -0.44 -19.77 13.06
C MET A 1 0.77 -18.91 12.77
N VAL A 2 0.57 -17.60 12.61
CA VAL A 2 1.66 -16.62 12.45
C VAL A 2 1.84 -15.89 13.78
N GLU A 3 3.08 -15.75 14.23
CA GLU A 3 3.38 -15.17 15.53
C GLU A 3 4.73 -14.43 15.54
N ILE A 4 4.91 -13.59 16.55
CA ILE A 4 6.20 -12.94 16.84
C ILE A 4 7.22 -14.02 17.21
N GLY A 5 8.41 -13.93 16.62
CA GLY A 5 9.46 -14.95 16.73
C GLY A 5 9.31 -16.08 15.72
N GLY A 6 8.15 -16.22 15.06
CA GLY A 6 7.94 -17.23 14.02
C GLY A 6 8.81 -16.97 12.79
N GLN A 7 9.29 -18.04 12.15
CA GLN A 7 10.20 -17.96 10.99
C GLN A 7 9.63 -17.09 9.86
N VAL A 8 10.43 -16.14 9.39
CA VAL A 8 10.13 -15.35 8.19
C VAL A 8 10.41 -16.21 6.94
N PRO A 9 9.42 -16.42 6.05
CA PRO A 9 9.64 -17.19 4.83
C PRO A 9 10.70 -16.59 3.91
N GLY A 10 11.67 -17.41 3.52
CA GLY A 10 12.75 -17.03 2.60
C GLY A 10 13.89 -16.23 3.25
N GLU A 11 13.95 -16.14 4.58
CA GLU A 11 15.11 -15.66 5.35
C GLU A 11 15.85 -16.84 6.00
N ASP A 12 17.04 -16.58 6.53
CA ASP A 12 17.85 -17.59 7.22
C ASP A 12 17.09 -18.26 8.39
N PRO A 13 17.34 -19.56 8.66
CA PRO A 13 16.74 -20.26 9.78
C PRO A 13 16.96 -19.53 11.11
N GLY A 14 15.89 -19.32 11.88
CA GLY A 14 15.90 -18.57 13.13
C GLY A 14 15.61 -17.08 12.99
N THR A 15 15.49 -16.56 11.76
CA THR A 15 15.03 -15.19 11.53
C THR A 15 13.52 -15.09 11.79
N GLY A 16 13.15 -14.52 12.93
CA GLY A 16 11.76 -14.41 13.36
C GLY A 16 11.08 -13.08 13.00
N PHE A 17 9.76 -13.11 12.80
CA PHE A 17 8.94 -11.89 12.74
C PHE A 17 9.05 -11.10 14.04
N ARG A 18 9.09 -9.76 13.93
CA ARG A 18 9.22 -8.84 15.07
C ARG A 18 8.02 -7.95 15.29
N ALA A 19 7.34 -7.55 14.23
CA ALA A 19 6.13 -6.75 14.34
C ALA A 19 5.20 -7.04 13.18
N PHE A 20 3.92 -6.94 13.46
CA PHE A 20 2.83 -6.91 12.48
C PHE A 20 2.20 -5.53 12.51
N GLY A 21 1.58 -5.15 11.42
CA GLY A 21 1.05 -3.82 11.19
C GLY A 21 -0.40 -3.91 10.77
N GLU A 22 -1.06 -2.76 10.80
CA GLU A 22 -2.38 -2.64 10.23
C GLU A 22 -2.30 -2.74 8.70
N GLY A 23 -3.26 -3.44 8.08
CA GLY A 23 -3.22 -3.78 6.65
C GLY A 23 -3.57 -5.23 6.36
N LEU A 24 -4.39 -5.85 7.22
CA LEU A 24 -4.89 -7.20 7.00
C LEU A 24 -5.92 -7.17 5.87
N SER A 25 -5.79 -8.09 4.93
CA SER A 25 -6.81 -8.39 3.92
C SER A 25 -7.19 -9.85 4.00
N VAL A 26 -8.49 -10.15 4.01
CA VAL A 26 -9.00 -11.52 4.09
C VAL A 26 -9.62 -11.91 2.76
N SER A 27 -9.26 -13.10 2.28
CA SER A 27 -9.88 -13.64 1.05
C SER A 27 -11.38 -13.79 1.24
N SER A 28 -12.14 -13.73 0.14
CA SER A 28 -13.60 -13.82 0.19
C SER A 28 -14.12 -15.14 0.79
N ASP A 29 -13.32 -16.20 0.78
CA ASP A 29 -13.61 -17.50 1.39
C ASP A 29 -13.13 -17.62 2.85
N GLY A 30 -12.49 -16.58 3.40
CA GLY A 30 -11.92 -16.58 4.75
C GLY A 30 -10.69 -17.47 4.95
N GLY A 31 -10.22 -18.17 3.92
CA GLY A 31 -9.15 -19.16 4.04
C GLY A 31 -7.73 -18.60 4.03
N LYS A 32 -7.56 -17.34 3.61
CA LYS A 32 -6.26 -16.69 3.47
C LYS A 32 -6.27 -15.28 4.02
N VAL A 33 -5.14 -14.89 4.60
CA VAL A 33 -4.92 -13.55 5.16
C VAL A 33 -3.64 -12.98 4.60
N SER A 34 -3.74 -11.82 3.95
CA SER A 34 -2.58 -11.00 3.59
C SER A 34 -2.26 -10.04 4.73
N PHE A 35 -0.98 -9.86 5.04
CA PHE A 35 -0.53 -8.99 6.13
C PHE A 35 0.84 -8.39 5.85
N TRP A 36 1.12 -7.25 6.48
CA TRP A 36 2.45 -6.68 6.58
C TRP A 36 3.16 -7.20 7.84
N ALA A 37 4.46 -7.45 7.72
CA ALA A 37 5.31 -7.74 8.86
C ALA A 37 6.74 -7.21 8.67
N SER A 38 7.45 -7.07 9.78
CA SER A 38 8.88 -6.73 9.82
C SER A 38 9.69 -7.73 10.64
N TRP A 39 11.01 -7.73 10.43
CA TRP A 39 11.97 -8.55 11.17
C TRP A 39 13.29 -7.81 11.38
N GLY A 40 14.19 -8.37 12.19
CA GLY A 40 15.44 -7.71 12.56
C GLY A 40 15.25 -6.49 13.45
N THR A 41 16.30 -5.69 13.62
CA THR A 41 16.31 -4.55 14.56
C THR A 41 16.69 -3.23 13.92
N GLN A 42 17.17 -3.27 12.68
CA GLN A 42 17.59 -2.11 11.93
C GLN A 42 16.38 -1.26 11.55
N THR A 43 16.51 0.04 11.72
CA THR A 43 15.53 1.03 11.29
C THR A 43 16.23 2.14 10.51
N PHE A 44 15.51 2.81 9.61
CA PHE A 44 15.93 4.07 9.01
C PHE A 44 15.00 5.20 9.45
N GLN A 45 15.49 6.44 9.40
CA GLN A 45 14.71 7.63 9.78
C GLN A 45 13.98 8.20 8.57
N LYS A 46 12.72 8.59 8.77
CA LYS A 46 11.90 9.33 7.79
C LYS A 46 11.29 10.54 8.46
N THR A 47 11.40 11.71 7.83
CA THR A 47 10.74 12.93 8.30
C THR A 47 9.36 13.02 7.67
N LEU A 48 8.32 13.01 8.50
CA LEU A 48 6.94 13.21 8.10
C LEU A 48 6.64 14.70 8.11
N LEU A 49 6.39 15.27 6.94
CA LEU A 49 6.00 16.67 6.79
C LEU A 49 4.48 16.79 6.89
N CYS A 50 4.00 17.85 7.53
CA CYS A 50 2.56 18.11 7.60
C CYS A 50 1.98 18.28 6.19
N PRO A 51 0.74 17.80 5.96
CA PRO A 51 0.08 17.95 4.67
C PRO A 51 -0.07 19.43 4.31
N THR A 52 0.04 19.74 3.02
CA THR A 52 -0.12 21.10 2.48
C THR A 52 -1.55 21.38 2.01
N ASP A 53 -2.38 20.35 1.94
CA ASP A 53 -3.75 20.36 1.47
C ASP A 53 -4.69 19.62 2.44
N GLY A 54 -6.00 19.68 2.18
CA GLY A 54 -7.04 19.08 3.02
C GLY A 54 -7.67 20.06 4.01
N ASN A 55 -8.17 19.55 5.14
CA ASN A 55 -8.88 20.37 6.12
C ASN A 55 -7.89 21.37 6.79
N PRO A 56 -8.15 22.69 6.75
CA PRO A 56 -7.22 23.70 7.23
C PRO A 56 -6.95 23.60 8.75
N ASP A 57 -7.93 23.16 9.55
CA ASP A 57 -7.76 23.00 11.00
C ASP A 57 -6.83 21.82 11.31
N ILE A 58 -6.92 20.73 10.54
CA ILE A 58 -6.02 19.57 10.67
C ILE A 58 -4.59 19.97 10.28
N VAL A 59 -4.44 20.71 9.18
CA VAL A 59 -3.15 21.21 8.71
C VAL A 59 -2.52 22.16 9.73
N ALA A 60 -3.29 23.13 10.25
CA ALA A 60 -2.83 24.08 11.26
C ALA A 60 -2.40 23.35 12.55
N TYR A 61 -3.19 22.38 13.00
CA TYR A 61 -2.87 21.62 14.19
C TYR A 61 -1.62 20.73 14.02
N CYS A 62 -1.44 20.11 12.85
CA CYS A 62 -0.20 19.39 12.54
C CYS A 62 1.01 20.32 12.63
N ASN A 63 0.94 21.48 11.96
CA ASN A 63 2.05 22.45 11.94
C ASN A 63 2.34 23.03 13.33
N GLN A 64 1.34 23.16 14.19
CA GLN A 64 1.52 23.55 15.58
C GLN A 64 2.32 22.50 16.38
N LEU A 65 2.02 21.21 16.20
CA LEU A 65 2.69 20.12 16.91
C LEU A 65 4.07 19.79 16.31
N HIS A 66 4.21 19.90 15.00
CA HIS A 66 5.35 19.41 14.22
C HIS A 66 5.81 20.45 13.18
N PRO A 67 6.25 21.66 13.60
CA PRO A 67 6.57 22.75 12.68
C PRO A 67 7.72 22.44 11.72
N THR A 68 8.61 21.50 12.08
CA THR A 68 9.70 21.01 11.23
C THR A 68 9.51 19.56 10.79
N GLY A 69 8.28 19.03 10.91
CA GLY A 69 7.96 17.63 10.70
C GLY A 69 8.26 16.73 11.90
N LEU A 70 7.80 15.48 11.80
CA LEU A 70 8.03 14.43 12.80
C LEU A 70 9.02 13.39 12.25
N VAL A 71 10.13 13.16 12.94
CA VAL A 71 11.06 12.06 12.59
C VAL A 71 10.56 10.76 13.19
N VAL A 72 10.35 9.75 12.34
CA VAL A 72 9.96 8.39 12.73
C VAL A 72 11.02 7.37 12.34
N ASN A 73 11.09 6.27 13.10
CA ASN A 73 11.96 5.14 12.80
C ASN A 73 11.14 4.03 12.13
N ILE A 74 11.53 3.66 10.92
CA ILE A 74 10.85 2.66 10.09
C ILE A 74 11.73 1.41 9.99
N PRO A 75 11.22 0.19 10.22
CA PRO A 75 12.02 -1.03 10.10
C PRO A 75 12.66 -1.17 8.71
N VAL A 76 13.91 -1.58 8.62
CA VAL A 76 14.58 -1.80 7.33
C VAL A 76 14.03 -3.04 6.64
N ASN A 77 13.85 -4.13 7.39
CA ASN A 77 13.37 -5.39 6.84
C ASN A 77 11.86 -5.53 7.05
N GLN A 78 11.13 -5.44 5.95
CA GLN A 78 9.68 -5.51 5.93
C GLN A 78 9.19 -6.29 4.72
N GLY A 79 7.95 -6.74 4.76
CA GLY A 79 7.32 -7.40 3.62
C GLY A 79 5.82 -7.55 3.74
N ILE A 80 5.23 -7.94 2.61
CA ILE A 80 3.84 -8.41 2.52
C ILE A 80 3.88 -9.92 2.41
N PHE A 81 2.99 -10.58 3.14
CA PHE A 81 2.91 -12.03 3.26
C PHE A 81 1.46 -12.48 3.15
N VAL A 82 1.25 -13.74 2.75
CA VAL A 82 -0.05 -14.41 2.83
C VAL A 82 0.09 -15.64 3.71
N HIS A 83 -0.81 -15.78 4.68
CA HIS A 83 -0.99 -17.00 5.45
C HIS A 83 -2.20 -17.76 4.91
N ASP A 84 -2.01 -19.03 4.58
CA ASP A 84 -3.09 -19.97 4.28
C ASP A 84 -3.49 -20.70 5.57
N ALA A 85 -4.71 -20.45 6.04
CA ALA A 85 -5.19 -21.00 7.31
C ALA A 85 -5.46 -22.52 7.25
N ALA A 86 -5.73 -23.07 6.06
CA ALA A 86 -6.00 -24.49 5.88
C ALA A 86 -4.73 -25.33 5.93
N THR A 87 -3.65 -24.83 5.31
CA THR A 87 -2.35 -25.53 5.24
C THR A 87 -1.37 -25.10 6.33
N GLY A 88 -1.60 -23.94 6.95
CA GLY A 88 -0.69 -23.32 7.90
C GLY A 88 0.57 -22.71 7.24
N VAL A 89 0.63 -22.67 5.92
CA VAL A 89 1.79 -22.16 5.18
C VAL A 89 1.73 -20.64 5.07
N THR A 90 2.85 -19.99 5.40
CA THR A 90 3.05 -18.55 5.17
C THR A 90 3.97 -18.36 3.98
N THR A 91 3.52 -17.56 3.02
CA THR A 91 4.28 -17.25 1.80
C THR A 91 4.61 -15.76 1.78
N ARG A 92 5.86 -15.44 1.41
CA ARG A 92 6.27 -14.06 1.12
C ARG A 92 5.70 -13.61 -0.23
N VAL A 93 5.15 -12.40 -0.30
CA VAL A 93 4.65 -11.78 -1.54
C VAL A 93 5.66 -10.78 -2.09
N ALA A 94 6.22 -9.97 -1.19
CA ALA A 94 7.20 -8.94 -1.49
C ALA A 94 8.00 -8.60 -0.22
N ARG A 95 9.22 -8.08 -0.38
CA ARG A 95 10.04 -7.56 0.71
C ARG A 95 10.86 -6.35 0.31
N THR A 96 11.27 -5.57 1.29
CA THR A 96 12.27 -4.53 1.11
C THR A 96 13.61 -5.12 0.69
N GLY A 97 14.36 -4.37 -0.13
CA GLY A 97 15.63 -4.80 -0.71
C GLY A 97 15.51 -5.75 -1.90
N ALA A 98 14.29 -6.10 -2.33
CA ALA A 98 14.03 -6.89 -3.53
C ALA A 98 13.21 -6.08 -4.55
N GLU A 99 13.49 -6.26 -5.84
CA GLU A 99 12.76 -5.62 -6.95
C GLU A 99 12.67 -4.08 -6.88
N GLY A 100 13.57 -3.44 -6.12
CA GLY A 100 13.60 -2.00 -5.89
C GLY A 100 12.62 -1.51 -4.81
N ILE A 101 11.98 -2.40 -4.05
CA ILE A 101 11.07 -2.02 -2.97
C ILE A 101 11.84 -1.55 -1.75
N GLU A 102 11.45 -0.41 -1.20
CA GLU A 102 12.15 0.30 -0.13
C GLU A 102 11.29 0.45 1.14
N ASP A 103 9.98 0.62 1.00
CA ASP A 103 9.06 0.84 2.13
C ASP A 103 7.65 0.33 1.80
N PHE A 104 6.92 -0.12 2.81
CA PHE A 104 5.49 -0.49 2.72
C PHE A 104 4.61 0.35 3.64
N VAL A 105 5.21 1.20 4.49
CA VAL A 105 4.51 1.92 5.54
C VAL A 105 4.23 3.36 5.11
N PHE A 106 2.95 3.70 5.02
CA PHE A 106 2.49 5.04 4.69
C PHE A 106 1.89 5.71 5.90
N TRP A 107 1.98 7.04 5.94
CA TRP A 107 1.62 7.83 7.11
C TRP A 107 0.57 8.88 6.75
N GLY A 108 -0.42 9.05 7.61
CA GLY A 108 -1.41 10.11 7.51
C GLY A 108 -1.59 10.82 8.84
N PHE A 109 -1.69 12.14 8.82
CA PHE A 109 -2.09 12.93 9.98
C PHE A 109 -3.61 13.08 9.96
N SER A 110 -4.29 12.40 10.88
CA SER A 110 -5.75 12.29 10.86
C SER A 110 -6.33 12.34 12.27
N GLY A 111 -7.65 12.51 12.37
CA GLY A 111 -8.38 12.62 13.64
C GLY A 111 -8.91 14.03 13.86
N ARG A 112 -9.33 14.33 15.09
CA ARG A 112 -9.97 15.60 15.46
C ARG A 112 -8.95 16.60 16.03
N PRO A 113 -8.80 17.81 15.47
CA PRO A 113 -8.10 18.90 16.13
C PRO A 113 -8.85 19.41 17.37
N PRO A 114 -8.15 19.96 18.39
CA PRO A 114 -8.81 20.56 19.54
C PRO A 114 -9.80 21.67 19.13
N GLY A 115 -10.99 21.68 19.73
CA GLY A 115 -11.99 22.74 19.51
C GLY A 115 -12.74 22.70 18.18
N VAL A 116 -12.54 21.67 17.35
CA VAL A 116 -13.17 21.54 16.02
C VAL A 116 -14.01 20.27 15.92
N GLY A 117 -15.29 20.39 15.57
CA GLY A 117 -16.27 19.29 15.52
C GLY A 117 -17.25 19.33 16.69
N GLY A 118 -18.51 18.96 16.45
CA GLY A 118 -19.63 19.20 17.39
C GLY A 118 -19.70 18.32 18.65
N GLY A 119 -18.58 17.77 19.11
CA GLY A 119 -18.52 16.90 20.29
C GLY A 119 -17.36 17.29 21.19
N ASP A 120 -17.59 18.18 22.14
CA ASP A 120 -16.65 18.44 23.24
C ASP A 120 -16.79 17.38 24.33
N GLU A 121 -16.75 16.11 23.92
CA GLU A 121 -16.70 15.01 24.86
C GLU A 121 -15.26 14.81 25.34
N PRO A 122 -15.01 14.91 26.66
CA PRO A 122 -13.70 14.60 27.22
C PRO A 122 -13.34 13.14 26.94
N GLY A 123 -12.11 12.90 26.47
CA GLY A 123 -11.59 11.55 26.19
C GLY A 123 -11.53 11.15 24.71
N THR A 124 -11.86 12.05 23.78
CA THR A 124 -11.68 11.80 22.34
C THR A 124 -10.20 11.88 21.93
N GLU A 125 -9.75 10.91 21.11
CA GLU A 125 -8.38 10.88 20.60
C GLU A 125 -8.15 12.05 19.62
N LEU A 126 -7.17 12.90 19.94
CA LEU A 126 -6.79 14.03 19.09
C LEU A 126 -6.13 13.58 17.79
N ALA A 127 -6.07 14.49 16.82
CA ALA A 127 -5.39 14.24 15.58
C ALA A 127 -3.90 13.94 15.80
N ARG A 128 -3.41 12.90 15.13
CA ARG A 128 -2.01 12.46 15.20
C ARG A 128 -1.59 11.71 13.95
N TRP A 129 -0.29 11.50 13.81
CA TRP A 129 0.28 10.60 12.83
C TRP A 129 -0.15 9.15 13.09
N ARG A 130 -0.65 8.49 12.05
CA ARG A 130 -0.94 7.05 12.01
C ARG A 130 -0.25 6.44 10.81
N SER A 131 0.30 5.26 11.00
CA SER A 131 0.88 4.46 9.93
C SER A 131 -0.08 3.38 9.46
N SER A 132 0.04 2.97 8.21
CA SER A 132 -0.67 1.83 7.66
C SER A 132 0.13 1.21 6.52
N ALA A 133 0.02 -0.12 6.41
CA ALA A 133 0.36 -0.84 5.20
C ALA A 133 -0.93 -1.22 4.46
N PHE A 134 -0.82 -1.42 3.14
CA PHE A 134 -1.99 -1.67 2.30
C PHE A 134 -1.73 -2.89 1.42
N ALA A 135 -2.56 -3.90 1.59
CA ALA A 135 -2.64 -5.06 0.72
C ALA A 135 -4.11 -5.43 0.52
N ALA A 136 -4.43 -5.99 -0.63
CA ALA A 136 -5.73 -6.51 -0.99
C ALA A 136 -5.55 -7.87 -1.67
N LEU A 137 -6.34 -8.85 -1.22
CA LEU A 137 -6.20 -10.25 -1.57
C LEU A 137 -7.41 -10.72 -2.39
N SER A 138 -7.15 -11.31 -3.56
CA SER A 138 -8.15 -12.07 -4.31
C SER A 138 -7.71 -13.53 -4.41
N PRO A 139 -8.47 -14.49 -3.87
CA PRO A 139 -8.15 -15.90 -4.06
C PRO A 139 -8.33 -16.30 -5.53
N ILE A 140 -7.58 -17.32 -5.95
CA ILE A 140 -7.81 -18.02 -7.23
C ILE A 140 -7.97 -19.51 -6.99
N ALA A 141 -8.49 -20.22 -7.99
CA ALA A 141 -8.58 -21.68 -7.96
C ALA A 141 -7.20 -22.31 -7.65
N ASN A 142 -7.22 -23.53 -7.10
CA ASN A 142 -6.04 -24.31 -6.74
C ASN A 142 -5.21 -23.75 -5.56
N GLY A 143 -5.82 -22.96 -4.68
CA GLY A 143 -5.20 -22.52 -3.42
C GLY A 143 -4.15 -21.43 -3.56
N SER A 144 -4.02 -20.82 -4.74
CA SER A 144 -3.15 -19.68 -4.97
C SER A 144 -3.91 -18.35 -4.76
N ALA A 145 -3.23 -17.21 -4.89
CA ALA A 145 -3.86 -15.90 -4.74
C ALA A 145 -3.18 -14.80 -5.55
N PHE A 146 -3.94 -13.75 -5.83
CA PHE A 146 -3.44 -12.44 -6.24
C PHE A 146 -3.36 -11.51 -5.05
N VAL A 147 -2.25 -10.78 -4.96
CA VAL A 147 -2.03 -9.79 -3.90
C VAL A 147 -1.68 -8.46 -4.56
N ALA A 148 -2.59 -7.50 -4.47
CA ALA A 148 -2.31 -6.11 -4.81
C ALA A 148 -1.86 -5.38 -3.54
N PHE A 149 -0.83 -4.55 -3.60
CA PHE A 149 -0.31 -3.84 -2.44
C PHE A 149 0.28 -2.49 -2.80
N LYS A 150 0.30 -1.57 -1.82
CA LYS A 150 0.97 -0.28 -1.94
C LYS A 150 2.39 -0.39 -1.40
N ALA A 151 3.37 0.14 -2.11
CA ALA A 151 4.75 0.22 -1.67
C ALA A 151 5.47 1.42 -2.29
N GLN A 152 6.61 1.79 -1.71
CA GLN A 152 7.58 2.67 -2.35
C GLN A 152 8.60 1.79 -3.09
N ARG A 153 8.79 2.07 -4.38
CA ARG A 153 9.72 1.37 -5.26
C ARG A 153 10.57 2.39 -6.00
N ASN A 154 11.90 2.29 -5.87
CA ASN A 154 12.86 3.23 -6.46
C ASN A 154 12.50 4.71 -6.13
N GLY A 155 12.18 4.99 -4.86
CA GLY A 155 11.81 6.33 -4.38
C GLY A 155 10.39 6.79 -4.74
N LEU A 156 9.60 5.99 -5.45
CA LEU A 156 8.26 6.38 -5.93
C LEU A 156 7.17 5.47 -5.40
N ASP A 157 6.10 6.08 -4.89
CA ASP A 157 4.91 5.37 -4.43
C ASP A 157 4.17 4.71 -5.60
N GLY A 158 3.72 3.48 -5.40
CA GLY A 158 2.98 2.74 -6.41
C GLY A 158 2.09 1.65 -5.84
N LEU A 159 1.21 1.16 -6.70
CA LEU A 159 0.41 -0.04 -6.50
C LEU A 159 0.99 -1.16 -7.37
N PHE A 160 1.24 -2.29 -6.75
CA PHE A 160 1.87 -3.44 -7.39
C PHE A 160 1.03 -4.68 -7.19
N LEU A 161 1.20 -5.64 -8.09
CA LEU A 161 0.47 -6.90 -8.08
C LEU A 161 1.45 -8.05 -8.16
N ARG A 162 1.30 -9.01 -7.24
CA ARG A 162 1.90 -10.34 -7.36
C ARG A 162 0.83 -11.36 -7.70
N GLU A 163 1.13 -12.17 -8.70
CA GLU A 163 0.37 -13.36 -9.05
C GLU A 163 1.09 -14.61 -8.53
N GLY A 164 0.34 -15.46 -7.84
CA GLY A 164 0.85 -16.74 -7.38
C GLY A 164 1.53 -16.69 -6.02
N LEU A 165 1.24 -17.69 -5.18
CA LEU A 165 1.93 -17.88 -3.90
C LEU A 165 3.06 -18.93 -4.02
N SER A 166 2.86 -19.96 -4.84
CA SER A 166 3.82 -21.09 -4.97
C SER A 166 4.98 -20.79 -5.92
N PHE A 167 4.74 -19.97 -6.95
CA PHE A 167 5.75 -19.47 -7.87
C PHE A 167 5.59 -17.96 -7.95
N GLN A 168 6.60 -17.22 -7.50
CA GLN A 168 6.57 -15.76 -7.56
C GLN A 168 6.77 -15.32 -9.01
N LEU A 169 5.66 -15.05 -9.70
CA LEU A 169 5.70 -14.40 -11.01
C LEU A 169 6.25 -12.97 -10.87
N GLN A 170 6.69 -12.38 -11.99
CA GLN A 170 7.25 -11.03 -12.00
C GLN A 170 6.28 -10.01 -11.37
N LEU A 171 6.82 -9.06 -10.59
CA LEU A 171 6.01 -8.02 -9.96
C LEU A 171 5.46 -7.09 -11.04
N GLN A 172 4.14 -7.04 -11.14
CA GLN A 172 3.46 -6.14 -12.06
C GLN A 172 3.19 -4.79 -11.39
N THR A 173 3.23 -3.72 -12.19
CA THR A 173 2.89 -2.37 -11.73
C THR A 173 1.47 -2.07 -12.18
N ILE A 174 0.58 -1.76 -11.24
CA ILE A 174 -0.79 -1.30 -11.53
C ILE A 174 -0.74 0.18 -11.88
N ALA A 175 -0.13 0.98 -11.01
CA ALA A 175 0.07 2.42 -11.19
C ALA A 175 1.24 2.89 -10.32
N GLN A 176 2.05 3.81 -10.82
CA GLN A 176 3.17 4.39 -10.07
C GLN A 176 3.25 5.90 -10.31
N VAL A 177 3.46 6.64 -9.22
CA VAL A 177 3.55 8.10 -9.24
C VAL A 177 4.68 8.55 -10.15
N ASN A 178 4.46 9.60 -10.94
CA ASN A 178 5.39 10.20 -11.90
C ASN A 178 5.91 9.25 -13.00
N VAL A 179 5.29 8.07 -13.17
CA VAL A 179 5.69 7.08 -14.18
C VAL A 179 4.52 6.69 -15.06
N THR A 180 3.41 6.29 -14.44
CA THR A 180 2.23 5.85 -15.18
C THR A 180 1.49 7.06 -15.78
N SER A 181 1.18 7.01 -17.08
CA SER A 181 0.36 8.02 -17.74
C SER A 181 -1.07 7.99 -17.21
N GLY A 182 -1.65 9.16 -16.93
CA GLY A 182 -3.07 9.27 -16.55
C GLY A 182 -3.99 8.72 -17.63
N THR A 183 -3.68 9.01 -18.90
CA THR A 183 -4.46 8.53 -20.06
C THR A 183 -4.40 7.02 -20.29
N ALA A 184 -3.44 6.32 -19.68
CA ALA A 184 -3.40 4.86 -19.70
C ALA A 184 -4.43 4.23 -18.76
N ILE A 185 -4.89 4.99 -17.75
CA ILE A 185 -5.92 4.57 -16.78
C ILE A 185 -7.28 5.13 -17.15
N ASP A 186 -7.35 6.42 -17.46
CA ASP A 186 -8.57 7.14 -17.80
C ASP A 186 -8.37 7.92 -19.10
N PRO A 187 -9.01 7.53 -20.21
CA PRO A 187 -8.88 8.25 -21.48
C PRO A 187 -9.29 9.72 -21.43
N MET A 188 -10.06 10.15 -20.40
CA MET A 188 -10.46 11.54 -20.20
C MET A 188 -9.47 12.34 -19.35
N ALA A 189 -8.43 11.71 -18.79
CA ALA A 189 -7.39 12.40 -18.06
C ALA A 189 -6.67 13.43 -18.96
N PRO A 190 -6.20 14.56 -18.40
CA PRO A 190 -5.46 15.57 -19.16
C PRO A 190 -4.28 14.95 -19.92
N ALA A 191 -4.12 15.32 -21.20
CA ALA A 191 -3.02 14.81 -22.00
C ALA A 191 -1.67 15.16 -21.36
N GLY A 192 -0.76 14.19 -21.28
CA GLY A 192 0.53 14.36 -20.61
C GLY A 192 0.48 14.34 -19.09
N SER A 193 -0.69 14.17 -18.47
CA SER A 193 -0.77 13.93 -17.03
C SER A 193 -0.11 12.62 -16.63
N LEU A 194 0.51 12.62 -15.45
CA LEU A 194 1.04 11.43 -14.80
C LEU A 194 0.25 11.15 -13.52
N ILE A 195 0.28 9.90 -13.06
CA ILE A 195 -0.22 9.56 -11.73
C ILE A 195 0.51 10.40 -10.69
N SER A 196 -0.24 11.11 -9.84
CA SER A 196 0.27 11.98 -8.78
C SER A 196 0.02 11.43 -7.38
N SER A 197 -0.97 10.55 -7.22
CA SER A 197 -1.25 9.86 -5.97
C SER A 197 -1.90 8.49 -6.21
N VAL A 198 -1.66 7.56 -5.29
CA VAL A 198 -2.23 6.21 -5.35
C VAL A 198 -2.78 5.75 -3.99
N GLY A 199 -3.89 5.03 -4.03
CA GLY A 199 -4.55 4.41 -2.88
C GLY A 199 -5.21 3.09 -3.25
N ILE A 200 -5.27 2.17 -2.29
CA ILE A 200 -5.97 0.89 -2.43
C ILE A 200 -6.65 0.58 -1.10
N GLU A 201 -7.87 0.06 -1.19
CA GLU A 201 -8.62 -0.41 -0.03
C GLU A 201 -8.23 -1.83 0.35
N ARG A 202 -8.20 -2.13 1.65
CA ARG A 202 -7.78 -3.45 2.18
C ARG A 202 -8.56 -4.62 1.57
N GLU A 203 -9.84 -4.41 1.26
CA GLU A 203 -10.72 -5.43 0.66
C GLU A 203 -11.09 -5.10 -0.78
N GLY A 204 -10.33 -4.21 -1.42
CA GLY A 204 -10.61 -3.69 -2.76
C GLY A 204 -10.35 -4.68 -3.90
N PHE A 205 -9.94 -5.92 -3.62
CA PHE A 205 -9.63 -6.92 -4.65
C PHE A 205 -10.57 -8.11 -4.57
N ARG A 206 -11.46 -8.22 -5.55
CA ARG A 206 -12.46 -9.31 -5.63
C ARG A 206 -12.62 -9.78 -7.06
N ASN A 207 -12.68 -11.10 -7.25
CA ASN A 207 -12.98 -11.75 -8.54
C ASN A 207 -12.11 -11.22 -9.71
N GLY A 208 -10.80 -11.08 -9.47
CA GLY A 208 -9.88 -10.57 -10.49
C GLY A 208 -10.07 -9.09 -10.82
N ARG A 209 -10.79 -8.32 -9.99
CA ARG A 209 -10.95 -6.87 -10.15
C ARG A 209 -10.41 -6.14 -8.94
N VAL A 210 -9.54 -5.18 -9.19
CA VAL A 210 -8.95 -4.34 -8.15
C VAL A 210 -9.57 -2.94 -8.22
N ALA A 211 -10.08 -2.47 -7.08
CA ALA A 211 -10.54 -1.11 -6.88
C ALA A 211 -9.39 -0.27 -6.31
N VAL A 212 -9.08 0.85 -6.96
CA VAL A 212 -7.98 1.75 -6.62
C VAL A 212 -8.47 3.20 -6.64
N ASN A 213 -7.86 4.04 -5.80
CA ASN A 213 -8.01 5.49 -5.88
C ASN A 213 -6.74 6.05 -6.52
N LEU A 214 -6.89 6.89 -7.55
CA LEU A 214 -5.77 7.48 -8.26
C LEU A 214 -6.02 8.97 -8.47
N GLY A 215 -4.97 9.75 -8.22
CA GLY A 215 -4.86 11.14 -8.66
C GLY A 215 -3.93 11.23 -9.86
N MET A 216 -4.20 12.18 -10.75
CA MET A 216 -3.44 12.46 -11.96
C MET A 216 -3.22 13.96 -12.06
N LEU A 217 -2.01 14.36 -12.44
CA LEU A 217 -1.64 15.76 -12.52
C LEU A 217 -0.89 16.03 -13.83
N TYR A 218 -1.36 17.01 -14.57
CA TYR A 218 -0.57 17.68 -15.60
C TYR A 218 -0.09 19.01 -15.02
N VAL A 219 1.23 19.21 -15.00
CA VAL A 219 1.86 20.48 -14.65
C VAL A 219 2.41 21.06 -15.94
N ASP A 220 1.96 22.24 -16.34
CA ASP A 220 2.50 22.89 -17.53
C ASP A 220 3.97 23.29 -17.28
N PRO A 221 4.90 22.90 -18.15
CA PRO A 221 6.31 23.18 -17.96
C PRO A 221 6.68 24.66 -18.14
N MET A 222 5.83 25.45 -18.79
CA MET A 222 6.03 26.88 -19.04
C MET A 222 5.27 27.76 -18.04
N ASP A 223 4.12 27.29 -17.54
CA ASP A 223 3.31 28.01 -16.55
C ASP A 223 2.73 27.04 -15.48
N PRO A 224 3.45 26.78 -14.38
CA PRO A 224 3.00 25.83 -13.36
C PRO A 224 1.63 26.16 -12.73
N ASP A 225 1.17 27.42 -12.82
CA ASP A 225 -0.15 27.81 -12.31
C ASP A 225 -1.29 27.30 -13.20
N THR A 226 -1.02 26.91 -14.46
CA THR A 226 -1.96 26.20 -15.35
C THR A 226 -1.97 24.68 -15.15
N THR A 227 -1.80 24.24 -13.91
CA THR A 227 -1.90 22.83 -13.53
C THR A 227 -3.33 22.32 -13.62
N VAL A 228 -3.53 21.14 -14.22
CA VAL A 228 -4.83 20.47 -14.33
C VAL A 228 -4.80 19.13 -13.62
N GLY A 229 -5.71 18.96 -12.65
CA GLY A 229 -5.89 17.73 -11.90
C GLY A 229 -7.03 16.85 -12.43
N TRP A 230 -6.87 15.55 -12.30
CA TRP A 230 -7.91 14.54 -12.51
C TRP A 230 -7.79 13.47 -11.42
N GLY A 231 -8.87 12.77 -11.11
CA GLY A 231 -8.81 11.70 -10.13
C GLY A 231 -10.14 11.05 -9.87
N GLY A 232 -10.09 9.87 -9.28
CA GLY A 232 -11.28 9.08 -9.04
C GLY A 232 -11.01 7.72 -8.43
N ILE A 233 -12.08 6.96 -8.33
CA ILE A 233 -12.05 5.54 -7.97
C ILE A 233 -12.18 4.75 -9.26
N TYR A 234 -11.21 3.89 -9.52
CA TYR A 234 -11.10 3.08 -10.71
C TYR A 234 -11.21 1.61 -10.34
N VAL A 235 -11.84 0.82 -11.21
CA VAL A 235 -11.89 -0.63 -11.09
C VAL A 235 -11.30 -1.21 -12.37
N ALA A 236 -10.20 -1.94 -12.24
CA ALA A 236 -9.54 -2.58 -13.37
C ALA A 236 -9.63 -4.11 -13.25
N PRO A 237 -9.94 -4.83 -14.35
CA PRO A 237 -9.69 -6.25 -14.40
C PRO A 237 -8.17 -6.47 -14.36
N VAL A 238 -7.74 -7.32 -13.44
CA VAL A 238 -6.40 -7.89 -13.44
C VAL A 238 -6.46 -9.08 -14.39
N ALA A 239 -5.82 -8.94 -15.55
CA ALA A 239 -5.71 -10.04 -16.49
C ALA A 239 -4.94 -11.18 -15.80
N VAL A 240 -5.61 -12.30 -15.57
CA VAL A 240 -4.94 -13.54 -15.16
C VAL A 240 -4.00 -13.89 -16.31
N SER A 241 -2.69 -13.86 -16.09
CA SER A 241 -1.77 -14.40 -17.08
C SER A 241 -1.93 -15.92 -17.07
N LEU A 242 -2.90 -16.43 -17.83
CA LEU A 242 -3.26 -17.85 -17.97
C LEU A 242 -2.17 -18.67 -18.69
N ILE A 243 -0.89 -18.27 -18.63
CA ILE A 243 0.23 -18.87 -19.36
C ILE A 243 0.45 -20.36 -19.01
N PHE A 244 -0.27 -20.93 -18.03
CA PHE A 244 -0.27 -22.36 -17.73
C PHE A 244 -1.66 -23.00 -17.60
N GLN A 245 -2.68 -22.51 -18.33
CA GLN A 245 -3.96 -23.24 -18.42
C GLN A 245 -4.08 -24.21 -19.60
N ASP A 246 -3.07 -24.31 -20.45
CA ASP A 246 -2.98 -25.40 -21.42
C ASP A 246 -2.14 -26.53 -20.80
N GLY A 247 -2.82 -27.34 -20.00
CA GLY A 247 -2.40 -28.72 -19.85
C GLY A 247 -2.43 -29.36 -21.24
N PHE A 248 -1.34 -30.04 -21.60
CA PHE A 248 -1.39 -30.99 -22.70
C PHE A 248 -2.44 -32.06 -22.37
N GLU A 249 -3.59 -31.99 -23.04
CA GLU A 249 -4.35 -33.18 -23.44
C GLU A 249 -3.98 -33.53 -24.89
#